data_AF-A0A7X7T5U6-F1
#
_entry.id   AF-A0A7X7T5U6-F1
#
_cell.length_a   1.000
_cell.length_b   1.000
_cell.length_c   1.000
_cell.angle_alpha   90.00
_cell.angle_beta   90.00
_cell.angle_gamma   90.00
#
_symmetry.space_group_name_H-M   'P 1'
#
loop_
_entity.id
_entity.type
_entity.pdbx_description
1 polymer ?
#
loop_
_entity_poly.entity_id
_entity_poly.type
_entity_poly.pdbx_seq_one_letter_code
_entity_poly.pdbx_strand_id
1 'polypeptide(L)'
;MRRTVWLITAVLVLTAGSWSAAETVAGLPLHVKRLTPNVIRVWVGDYISSTATVAFATSNGIVVVDTVGAPKVDAELRKVIARELRRTDFKVLINTHEHGDHTNGNVVYEDCTIVGHEKVGPAMTARPADAQRVTEWLTKAIQASEEKLARLDAGSVEAAKLKEDVTLDRLNLEAQKAGVKLVPPTTTFTDRHTMRMGDTTFDMYFIGGMHSSSDIAILVPEQGLLLTGDTMADTWLNETPGCLASFGARDGVAHDFPMWLANWDLILAQKNRIKLLVPGHWNGELSLKGAEARVSYVRTLWDGVNKDIKAGKSLAEIQAEYTLEGRFPELANSPGCSARNNSSTITEIWKGVTKQESAAEKLYALVSSGAGEADLRAVLDDRDKKQGRFFFSEAEINTKGYRFLRDGKVDQAITMFKLNTTLYPDSWNVYDSLAEAVLKAGHTEKAIKLYEKSLTLNPENNNGRDVLAKLKTGTAAK
;
A
#
# COMPACT_ATOMS: atom_id res chain seq x y z
N MET A 1 -56.63 40.14 54.04
CA MET A 1 -55.65 41.18 53.67
C MET A 1 -54.24 40.57 53.71
N ARG A 2 -53.43 40.89 52.68
CA ARG A 2 -51.98 40.64 52.51
C ARG A 2 -51.55 39.19 52.21
N ARG A 3 -51.42 38.92 50.89
CA ARG A 3 -50.57 37.84 50.33
C ARG A 3 -49.13 38.36 50.25
N THR A 4 -48.20 37.63 50.84
CA THR A 4 -46.76 37.89 50.76
C THR A 4 -46.22 37.26 49.47
N VAL A 5 -45.66 38.07 48.58
CA VAL A 5 -44.99 37.62 47.35
C VAL A 5 -43.54 37.32 47.70
N TRP A 6 -43.11 36.07 47.52
CA TRP A 6 -41.70 35.70 47.53
C TRP A 6 -41.14 35.88 46.12
N LEU A 7 -40.23 36.84 45.94
CA LEU A 7 -39.40 36.94 44.73
C LEU A 7 -38.28 35.91 44.83
N ILE A 8 -38.36 34.87 44.01
CA ILE A 8 -37.25 33.95 43.75
C ILE A 8 -36.41 34.57 42.63
N THR A 9 -35.23 35.06 42.96
CA THR A 9 -34.24 35.51 41.97
C THR A 9 -33.57 34.26 41.38
N ALA A 10 -33.95 33.89 40.16
CA ALA A 10 -33.27 32.84 39.42
C ALA A 10 -31.91 33.34 38.93
N VAL A 11 -30.83 32.82 39.49
CA VAL A 11 -29.47 32.99 38.96
C VAL A 11 -29.34 32.09 37.74
N LEU A 12 -29.41 32.69 36.55
CA LEU A 12 -29.06 32.05 35.28
C LEU A 12 -27.53 31.87 35.24
N VAL A 13 -27.06 30.66 35.60
CA VAL A 13 -25.70 30.23 35.29
C VAL A 13 -25.66 29.91 33.80
N LEU A 14 -25.22 30.89 32.99
CA LEU A 14 -24.82 30.66 31.61
C LEU A 14 -23.54 29.81 31.64
N THR A 15 -23.67 28.49 31.51
CA THR A 15 -22.54 27.65 31.11
C THR A 15 -22.22 27.98 29.66
N ALA A 16 -21.31 28.93 29.45
CA ALA A 16 -20.63 29.07 28.18
C ALA A 16 -19.91 27.74 27.93
N GLY A 17 -20.47 26.91 27.05
CA GLY A 17 -19.76 25.77 26.50
C GLY A 17 -18.55 26.32 25.78
N SER A 18 -17.38 26.22 26.41
CA SER A 18 -16.11 26.47 25.75
C SER A 18 -16.01 25.45 24.63
N TRP A 19 -16.27 25.88 23.40
CA TRP A 19 -15.78 25.17 22.22
C TRP A 19 -14.26 25.14 22.36
N SER A 20 -13.71 24.07 22.91
CA SER A 20 -12.27 23.86 22.83
C SER A 20 -11.98 23.69 21.35
N ALA A 21 -11.20 24.60 20.77
CA ALA A 21 -10.64 24.37 19.45
C ALA A 21 -10.05 22.96 19.40
N ALA A 22 -10.29 22.22 18.32
CA ALA A 22 -9.69 20.91 18.13
C ALA A 22 -8.17 21.03 18.34
N GLU A 23 -7.61 20.15 19.18
CA GLU A 23 -6.16 20.13 19.42
C GLU A 23 -5.45 19.81 18.10
N THR A 24 -4.26 20.40 17.89
CA THR A 24 -3.46 20.16 16.68
C THR A 24 -2.03 19.78 17.03
N VAL A 25 -1.40 19.00 16.16
CA VAL A 25 0.02 18.65 16.20
C VAL A 25 0.64 19.03 14.86
N ALA A 26 1.70 19.84 14.89
CA ALA A 26 2.37 20.37 13.70
C ALA A 26 1.42 20.99 12.64
N GLY A 27 0.29 21.57 13.06
CA GLY A 27 -0.71 22.17 12.16
C GLY A 27 -1.75 21.21 11.59
N LEU A 28 -1.76 19.95 12.01
CA LEU A 28 -2.76 18.94 11.65
C LEU A 28 -3.68 18.65 12.85
N PRO A 29 -4.99 18.41 12.63
CA PRO A 29 -5.89 17.94 13.69
C PRO A 29 -5.33 16.72 14.43
N LEU A 30 -5.32 16.74 15.76
CA LEU A 30 -4.87 15.61 16.58
C LEU A 30 -6.06 14.73 16.98
N HIS A 31 -5.87 13.42 16.85
CA HIS A 31 -6.82 12.44 17.35
C HIS A 31 -6.16 11.50 18.35
N VAL A 32 -6.86 11.27 19.47
CA VAL A 32 -6.49 10.30 20.51
C VAL A 32 -7.68 9.39 20.78
N LYS A 33 -7.55 8.09 20.50
CA LYS A 33 -8.55 7.06 20.84
C LYS A 33 -8.00 6.13 21.90
N ARG A 34 -8.63 6.10 23.07
CA ARG A 34 -8.31 5.11 24.11
C ARG A 34 -8.96 3.77 23.75
N LEU A 35 -8.14 2.74 23.50
CA LEU A 35 -8.59 1.41 23.09
C LEU A 35 -8.90 0.53 24.31
N THR A 36 -8.06 0.63 25.33
CA THR A 36 -8.23 0.03 26.66
C THR A 36 -7.74 1.03 27.71
N PRO A 37 -7.91 0.80 29.03
CA PRO A 37 -7.42 1.73 30.05
C PRO A 37 -5.94 2.13 29.88
N ASN A 38 -5.10 1.19 29.43
CA ASN A 38 -3.65 1.36 29.31
C ASN A 38 -3.14 1.48 27.87
N VAL A 39 -4.04 1.55 26.88
CA VAL A 39 -3.65 1.59 25.46
C VAL A 39 -4.36 2.73 24.75
N ILE A 40 -3.58 3.53 24.04
CA ILE A 40 -4.08 4.61 23.19
C ILE A 40 -3.61 4.42 21.75
N ARG A 41 -4.43 4.87 20.81
CA ARG A 41 -4.09 5.07 19.41
C ARG A 41 -4.08 6.57 19.12
N VAL A 42 -3.07 7.05 18.44
CA VAL A 42 -2.85 8.47 18.12
C VAL A 42 -2.55 8.63 16.63
N TRP A 43 -3.19 9.61 15.99
CA TRP A 43 -2.97 9.95 14.58
C TRP A 43 -3.26 11.43 14.34
N VAL A 44 -2.96 11.91 13.14
CA VAL A 44 -3.16 13.30 12.72
C VAL A 44 -3.95 13.43 11.42
N GLY A 45 -4.73 14.50 11.29
CA GLY A 45 -5.58 14.77 10.13
C GLY A 45 -7.00 14.24 10.27
N ASP A 46 -7.98 15.01 9.79
CA ASP A 46 -9.40 14.63 9.74
C ASP A 46 -9.75 13.91 8.43
N TYR A 47 -9.06 14.26 7.34
CA TYR A 47 -9.41 13.88 5.97
C TYR A 47 -8.30 13.09 5.26
N ILE A 48 -7.14 12.95 5.89
CA ILE A 48 -6.00 12.19 5.37
C ILE A 48 -5.81 10.87 6.13
N SER A 49 -5.06 9.97 5.52
CA SER A 49 -4.72 8.68 6.12
C SER A 49 -3.28 8.67 6.60
N SER A 50 -3.02 9.34 7.74
CA SER A 50 -1.73 9.22 8.41
C SER A 50 -1.59 7.86 9.08
N THR A 51 -0.35 7.41 9.24
CA THR A 51 -0.04 6.26 10.09
C THR A 51 -0.51 6.55 11.51
N ALA A 52 -1.10 5.55 12.16
CA ALA A 52 -1.61 5.64 13.51
C ALA A 52 -0.67 4.91 14.47
N THR A 53 -0.02 5.66 15.35
CA THR A 53 0.82 5.11 16.41
C THR A 53 -0.05 4.51 17.51
N VAL A 54 0.32 3.34 18.02
CA VAL A 54 -0.34 2.71 19.18
C VAL A 54 0.64 2.63 20.34
N ALA A 55 0.26 3.15 21.50
CA ALA A 55 1.10 3.16 22.69
C ALA A 55 0.46 2.41 23.85
N PHE A 56 1.28 1.60 24.53
CA PHE A 56 0.89 0.70 25.61
C PHE A 56 1.63 1.09 26.90
N ALA A 57 0.88 1.41 27.96
CA ALA A 57 1.43 1.54 29.31
C ALA A 57 1.49 0.16 29.98
N THR A 58 2.67 -0.46 29.99
CA THR A 58 2.90 -1.77 30.61
C THR A 58 3.61 -1.62 31.95
N SER A 59 3.57 -2.62 32.82
CA SER A 59 4.33 -2.58 34.09
C SER A 59 5.85 -2.42 33.93
N ASN A 60 6.42 -2.73 32.76
CA ASN A 60 7.85 -2.57 32.47
C ASN A 60 8.21 -1.38 31.55
N GLY A 61 7.28 -0.45 31.31
CA GLY A 61 7.53 0.76 30.53
C GLY A 61 6.49 1.00 29.43
N ILE A 62 6.65 2.10 28.70
CA ILE A 62 5.84 2.36 27.51
C ILE A 62 6.43 1.61 26.31
N VAL A 63 5.57 0.88 25.61
CA VAL A 63 5.84 0.30 24.29
C VAL A 63 5.05 1.10 23.25
N VAL A 64 5.71 1.47 22.16
CA VAL A 64 5.11 2.19 21.03
C VAL A 64 5.19 1.30 19.80
N VAL A 65 4.12 1.23 19.02
CA VAL A 65 4.08 0.54 17.72
C VAL A 65 3.95 1.59 16.63
N ASP A 66 4.93 1.60 15.73
CA ASP A 66 5.13 2.53 14.61
C ASP A 66 5.18 4.01 14.98
N THR A 67 5.61 4.80 13.99
CA THR A 67 5.64 6.27 14.01
C THR A 67 4.77 6.81 12.87
N VAL A 68 4.61 8.12 12.77
CA VAL A 68 3.98 8.79 11.61
C VAL A 68 5.00 9.04 10.49
N GLY A 69 6.28 8.83 10.75
CA GLY A 69 7.35 9.01 9.78
C GLY A 69 7.78 10.46 9.56
N ALA A 70 7.20 11.39 10.31
CA ALA A 70 7.55 12.81 10.27
C ALA A 70 8.14 13.19 11.64
N PRO A 71 9.47 13.24 11.82
CA PRO A 71 10.11 13.41 13.13
C PRO A 71 9.57 14.57 13.97
N LYS A 72 9.15 15.66 13.33
CA LYS A 72 8.53 16.82 14.02
C LYS A 72 7.15 16.48 14.61
N VAL A 73 6.32 15.74 13.86
CA VAL A 73 5.04 15.21 14.33
C VAL A 73 5.28 14.19 15.44
N ASP A 74 6.20 13.25 15.23
CA ASP A 74 6.50 12.18 16.18
C ASP A 74 7.04 12.70 17.51
N ALA A 75 7.85 13.77 17.50
CA ALA A 75 8.34 14.42 18.72
C ALA A 75 7.21 15.07 19.54
N GLU A 76 6.18 15.60 18.88
CA GLU A 76 4.97 16.12 19.54
C GLU A 76 4.05 14.98 20.00
N LEU A 77 3.86 13.95 19.18
CA LEU A 77 3.07 12.76 19.56
C LEU A 77 3.69 12.00 20.74
N ARG A 78 5.03 11.93 20.87
CA ARG A 78 5.67 11.35 22.06
C ARG A 78 5.27 12.10 23.33
N LYS A 79 5.10 13.43 23.28
CA LYS A 79 4.60 14.23 24.41
C LYS A 79 3.12 14.00 24.67
N VAL A 80 2.31 13.88 23.62
CA VAL A 80 0.88 13.51 23.73
C VAL A 80 0.75 12.14 24.39
N ILE A 81 1.48 11.13 23.93
CA ILE A 81 1.48 9.79 24.52
C ILE A 81 1.84 9.85 26.00
N ALA A 82 2.88 10.62 26.35
CA ALA A 82 3.30 10.76 27.73
C ALA A 82 2.20 11.39 28.62
N ARG A 83 1.51 12.41 28.11
CA ARG A 83 0.37 13.06 28.78
C ARG A 83 -0.80 12.10 28.97
N GLU A 84 -1.21 11.43 27.91
CA GLU A 84 -2.41 10.58 27.87
C GLU A 84 -2.25 9.27 28.67
N LEU A 85 -1.03 8.74 28.74
CA LEU A 85 -0.68 7.58 29.57
C LEU A 85 -0.17 7.97 30.97
N ARG A 86 0.04 9.27 31.22
CA ARG A 86 0.61 9.83 32.46
C ARG A 86 1.94 9.20 32.86
N ARG A 87 2.80 8.94 31.87
CA ARG A 87 4.07 8.23 32.01
C ARG A 87 5.10 8.75 31.02
N THR A 88 6.39 8.63 31.34
CA THR A 88 7.49 9.10 30.49
C THR A 88 8.58 8.05 30.29
N ASP A 89 8.38 6.84 30.81
CA ASP A 89 9.33 5.74 30.77
C ASP A 89 9.19 4.89 29.49
N PHE A 90 9.40 5.52 28.34
CA PHE A 90 9.49 4.85 27.03
C PHE A 90 10.65 3.84 27.04
N LYS A 91 10.39 2.62 26.57
CA LYS A 91 11.38 1.52 26.56
C LYS A 91 11.54 0.85 25.22
N VAL A 92 10.43 0.67 24.49
CA VAL A 92 10.44 -0.10 23.24
C VAL A 92 9.65 0.63 22.17
N LEU A 93 10.22 0.68 20.96
CA LEU A 93 9.50 0.94 19.72
C LEU A 93 9.46 -0.35 18.90
N ILE A 94 8.31 -0.72 18.37
CA ILE A 94 8.16 -1.86 17.46
C ILE A 94 7.82 -1.31 16.07
N ASN A 95 8.61 -1.66 15.05
CA ASN A 95 8.28 -1.37 13.66
C ASN A 95 7.50 -2.53 13.04
N THR A 96 6.36 -2.23 12.43
CA THR A 96 5.56 -3.23 11.72
C THR A 96 6.17 -3.61 10.37
N HIS A 97 6.82 -2.66 9.70
CA HIS A 97 7.52 -2.87 8.43
C HIS A 97 8.45 -1.69 8.08
N GLU A 98 9.07 -1.72 6.89
CA GLU A 98 10.18 -0.83 6.50
C GLU A 98 9.80 0.54 5.92
N HIS A 99 8.51 0.85 5.72
CA HIS A 99 8.14 2.08 5.03
C HIS A 99 8.43 3.33 5.85
N GLY A 100 8.72 4.44 5.16
CA GLY A 100 9.19 5.68 5.77
C GLY A 100 8.14 6.35 6.65
N ASP A 101 6.88 6.27 6.27
CA ASP A 101 5.73 6.70 7.06
C ASP A 101 5.53 5.89 8.36
N HIS A 102 6.20 4.74 8.52
CA HIS A 102 6.22 3.97 9.77
C HIS A 102 7.54 4.12 10.55
N THR A 103 8.66 4.38 9.86
CA THR A 103 10.02 4.24 10.42
C THR A 103 10.87 5.52 10.44
N ASN A 104 10.55 6.54 9.64
CA ASN A 104 11.36 7.77 9.63
C ASN A 104 11.30 8.53 10.96
N GLY A 105 10.25 8.32 11.76
CA GLY A 105 10.11 8.84 13.11
C GLY A 105 10.95 8.09 14.15
N ASN A 106 11.60 6.97 13.81
CA ASN A 106 12.39 6.15 14.75
C ASN A 106 13.46 6.97 15.48
N VAL A 107 14.00 8.03 14.85
CA VAL A 107 14.98 8.94 15.46
C VAL A 107 14.49 9.59 16.76
N VAL A 108 13.17 9.77 16.91
CA VAL A 108 12.55 10.30 18.14
C VAL A 108 12.62 9.30 19.30
N TYR A 109 12.86 8.01 19.02
CA TYR A 109 12.90 6.91 19.97
C TYR A 109 14.27 6.22 20.01
N GLU A 110 15.34 6.91 19.62
CA GLU A 110 16.70 6.34 19.62
C GLU A 110 17.22 5.94 21.01
N ASP A 111 16.57 6.43 22.07
CA ASP A 111 16.80 6.06 23.46
C ASP A 111 16.08 4.75 23.89
N CYS A 112 15.26 4.18 23.02
CA CYS A 112 14.52 2.94 23.24
C CYS A 112 15.19 1.75 22.53
N THR A 113 14.84 0.52 22.94
CA THR A 113 15.08 -0.66 22.10
C THR A 113 14.11 -0.61 20.92
N ILE A 114 14.62 -0.72 19.70
CA ILE A 114 13.77 -0.77 18.50
C ILE A 114 13.72 -2.22 18.01
N VAL A 115 12.52 -2.80 17.99
CA VAL A 115 12.26 -4.18 17.58
C VAL A 115 11.61 -4.18 16.20
N GLY A 116 12.06 -5.05 15.30
CA GLY A 116 11.44 -5.21 14.00
C GLY A 116 11.89 -6.48 13.30
N HIS A 117 11.29 -6.81 12.18
CA HIS A 117 11.77 -7.93 11.36
C HIS A 117 13.18 -7.62 10.80
N GLU A 118 14.03 -8.63 10.60
CA GLU A 118 15.43 -8.45 10.15
C GLU A 118 15.57 -7.70 8.81
N LYS A 119 14.52 -7.73 7.99
CA LYS A 119 14.46 -7.06 6.69
C LYS A 119 14.24 -5.54 6.79
N VAL A 120 13.75 -5.03 7.93
CA VAL A 120 13.44 -3.60 8.10
C VAL A 120 14.70 -2.75 7.90
N GLY A 121 15.78 -3.03 8.64
CA GLY A 121 17.01 -2.25 8.58
C GLY A 121 17.66 -2.16 7.19
N PRO A 122 17.93 -3.30 6.52
CA PRO A 122 18.42 -3.30 5.15
C PRO A 122 17.52 -2.53 4.18
N ALA A 123 16.19 -2.70 4.26
CA ALA A 123 15.26 -2.04 3.36
C ALA A 123 15.17 -0.52 3.57
N MET A 124 15.26 -0.03 4.82
CA MET A 124 15.38 1.40 5.12
C MET A 124 16.62 2.03 4.47
N THR A 125 17.74 1.28 4.40
CA THR A 125 19.03 1.79 3.90
C THR A 125 19.27 1.54 2.41
N ALA A 126 18.45 0.72 1.74
CA ALA A 126 18.69 0.26 0.38
C ALA A 126 18.52 1.32 -0.73
N ARG A 127 18.00 2.52 -0.42
CA ARG A 127 17.66 3.55 -1.42
C ARG A 127 18.30 4.94 -1.24
N PRO A 128 19.63 5.10 -1.02
CA PRO A 128 20.23 6.45 -0.94
C PRO A 128 20.16 7.20 -2.28
N ALA A 129 20.26 6.48 -3.41
CA ALA A 129 20.22 7.05 -4.76
C ALA A 129 18.84 7.61 -5.16
N ASP A 130 17.79 7.33 -4.38
CA ASP A 130 16.44 7.88 -4.59
C ASP A 130 16.19 9.15 -3.78
N ALA A 131 17.05 9.53 -2.83
CA ALA A 131 16.78 10.67 -1.94
C ALA A 131 16.57 11.99 -2.71
N GLN A 132 17.41 12.25 -3.72
CA GLN A 132 17.25 13.43 -4.59
C GLN A 132 15.97 13.31 -5.44
N ARG A 133 15.73 12.14 -6.04
CA ARG A 133 14.53 11.89 -6.86
C ARG A 133 13.24 12.06 -6.05
N VAL A 134 13.21 11.55 -4.82
CA VAL A 134 12.07 11.68 -3.89
C VAL A 134 11.89 13.15 -3.52
N THR A 135 12.97 13.86 -3.22
CA THR A 135 12.91 15.31 -2.94
C THR A 135 12.33 16.10 -4.12
N GLU A 136 12.81 15.83 -5.34
CA GLU A 136 12.31 16.46 -6.57
C GLU A 136 10.84 16.11 -6.85
N TRP A 137 10.47 14.84 -6.68
CA TRP A 137 9.11 14.36 -6.86
C TRP A 137 8.15 15.01 -5.85
N LEU A 138 8.50 14.99 -4.56
CA LEU A 138 7.68 15.55 -3.49
C LEU A 138 7.55 17.06 -3.63
N THR A 139 8.62 17.75 -4.02
CA THR A 139 8.56 19.20 -4.33
C THR A 139 7.56 19.50 -5.43
N LYS A 140 7.58 18.73 -6.53
CA LYS A 140 6.63 18.90 -7.65
C LYS A 140 5.20 18.53 -7.25
N ALA A 141 5.02 17.45 -6.48
CA ALA A 141 3.72 17.00 -6.00
C ALA A 141 3.07 18.06 -5.10
N ILE A 142 3.82 18.61 -4.13
CA ILE A 142 3.36 19.70 -3.27
C ILE A 142 2.94 20.92 -4.11
N GLN A 143 3.77 21.35 -5.07
CA GLN A 143 3.43 22.48 -5.93
C GLN A 143 2.11 22.24 -6.69
N ALA A 144 1.95 21.06 -7.29
CA ALA A 144 0.73 20.71 -8.03
C ALA A 144 -0.50 20.69 -7.11
N SER A 145 -0.36 20.16 -5.89
CA SER A 145 -1.40 20.16 -4.86
C SER A 145 -1.77 21.57 -4.40
N GLU A 146 -0.80 22.47 -4.23
CA GLU A 146 -1.05 23.87 -3.88
C GLU A 146 -1.79 24.63 -5.00
N GLU A 147 -1.38 24.42 -6.25
CA GLU A 147 -2.05 25.01 -7.42
C GLU A 147 -3.50 24.50 -7.55
N LYS A 148 -3.75 23.23 -7.24
CA LYS A 148 -5.10 22.65 -7.20
C LYS A 148 -5.90 23.24 -6.04
N LEU A 149 -5.32 23.32 -4.85
CA LEU A 149 -5.96 23.88 -3.65
C LEU A 149 -6.42 25.32 -3.87
N ALA A 150 -5.61 26.14 -4.55
CA ALA A 150 -5.96 27.52 -4.88
C ALA A 150 -7.19 27.69 -5.79
N ARG A 151 -7.63 26.63 -6.46
CA ARG A 151 -8.79 26.62 -7.37
C ARG A 151 -10.05 26.00 -6.75
N LEU A 152 -9.91 25.34 -5.60
CA LEU A 152 -11.02 24.69 -4.90
C LEU A 152 -11.79 25.69 -4.02
N ASP A 153 -13.06 25.40 -3.77
CA ASP A 153 -13.82 26.11 -2.75
C ASP A 153 -13.23 25.79 -1.37
N ALA A 154 -12.91 26.83 -0.60
CA ALA A 154 -12.21 26.71 0.68
C ALA A 154 -13.04 25.97 1.75
N GLY A 155 -14.38 25.93 1.60
CA GLY A 155 -15.28 25.17 2.47
C GLY A 155 -15.46 23.70 2.09
N SER A 156 -14.90 23.27 0.96
CA SER A 156 -15.09 21.90 0.45
C SER A 156 -14.24 20.87 1.22
N VAL A 157 -14.75 19.64 1.31
CA VAL A 157 -14.01 18.48 1.87
C VAL A 157 -12.73 18.22 1.08
N GLU A 158 -12.75 18.43 -0.24
CA GLU A 158 -11.57 18.26 -1.09
C GLU A 158 -10.47 19.28 -0.75
N ALA A 159 -10.83 20.55 -0.51
CA ALA A 159 -9.87 21.57 -0.08
C ALA A 159 -9.31 21.26 1.32
N ALA A 160 -10.15 20.78 2.25
CA ALA A 160 -9.72 20.39 3.59
C ALA A 160 -8.72 19.22 3.55
N LYS A 161 -9.03 18.17 2.79
CA LYS A 161 -8.12 17.03 2.54
C LYS A 161 -6.79 17.48 1.97
N LEU A 162 -6.83 18.25 0.88
CA LEU A 162 -5.62 18.66 0.17
C LEU A 162 -4.73 19.59 1.01
N LYS A 163 -5.33 20.40 1.89
CA LYS A 163 -4.61 21.23 2.86
C LYS A 163 -3.86 20.38 3.88
N GLU A 164 -4.49 19.33 4.40
CA GLU A 164 -3.83 18.39 5.32
C GLU A 164 -2.72 17.60 4.64
N ASP A 165 -2.96 17.06 3.43
CA ASP A 165 -1.96 16.35 2.61
C ASP A 165 -0.72 17.24 2.38
N VAL A 166 -0.93 18.48 1.90
CA VAL A 166 0.16 19.46 1.69
C VAL A 166 0.90 19.76 2.98
N THR A 167 0.21 19.84 4.12
CA THR A 167 0.83 20.12 5.41
C THR A 167 1.76 18.99 5.82
N LEU A 168 1.29 17.73 5.73
CA LEU A 168 2.10 16.55 6.05
C LEU A 168 3.27 16.38 5.06
N ASP A 169 3.02 16.55 3.77
CA ASP A 169 4.04 16.45 2.72
C ASP A 169 5.14 17.50 2.89
N ARG A 170 4.81 18.73 3.29
CA ARG A 170 5.81 19.76 3.60
C ARG A 170 6.70 19.37 4.78
N LEU A 171 6.13 18.78 5.83
CA LEU A 171 6.89 18.28 6.99
C LEU A 171 7.83 17.15 6.57
N ASN A 172 7.36 16.22 5.74
CA ASN A 172 8.17 15.14 5.18
C ASN A 172 9.29 15.68 4.27
N LEU A 173 9.00 16.68 3.42
CA LEU A 173 10.00 17.31 2.56
C LEU A 173 11.06 18.07 3.37
N GLU A 174 10.66 18.78 4.42
CA GLU A 174 11.57 19.45 5.35
C GLU A 174 12.53 18.44 5.99
N ALA A 175 11.98 17.34 6.52
CA ALA A 175 12.76 16.27 7.11
C ALA A 175 13.74 15.65 6.09
N GLN A 176 13.25 15.34 4.88
CA GLN A 176 14.05 14.78 3.79
C GLN A 176 15.22 15.71 3.41
N LYS A 177 14.96 17.02 3.26
CA LYS A 177 15.99 18.01 2.94
C LYS A 177 17.01 18.21 4.07
N ALA A 178 16.58 18.01 5.32
CA ALA A 178 17.46 18.04 6.49
C ALA A 178 18.32 16.76 6.61
N GLY A 179 18.04 15.71 5.83
CA GLY A 179 18.75 14.45 5.87
C GLY A 179 18.40 13.65 7.12
N VAL A 180 17.13 13.22 7.25
CA VAL A 180 16.66 12.39 8.37
C VAL A 180 17.65 11.26 8.66
N LYS A 181 18.13 11.21 9.91
CA LYS A 181 18.91 10.09 10.42
C LYS A 181 18.00 8.86 10.46
N LEU A 182 18.25 7.89 9.58
CA LEU A 182 17.60 6.59 9.64
C LEU A 182 18.09 5.83 10.87
N VAL A 183 17.16 5.37 11.70
CA VAL A 183 17.46 4.58 12.90
C VAL A 183 16.81 3.20 12.74
N PRO A 184 17.56 2.17 12.31
CA PRO A 184 17.02 0.83 12.11
C PRO A 184 16.75 0.11 13.44
N PRO A 185 16.00 -1.02 13.42
CA PRO A 185 15.83 -1.86 14.60
C PRO A 185 17.16 -2.31 15.21
N THR A 186 17.25 -2.22 16.54
CA THR A 186 18.39 -2.69 17.34
C THR A 186 18.26 -4.17 17.72
N THR A 187 17.03 -4.68 17.71
CA THR A 187 16.69 -6.08 17.98
C THR A 187 15.84 -6.60 16.83
N THR A 188 16.24 -7.71 16.23
CA THR A 188 15.55 -8.27 15.07
C THR A 188 15.11 -9.72 15.26
N PHE A 189 14.14 -10.14 14.46
CA PHE A 189 13.70 -11.53 14.35
C PHE A 189 13.34 -11.88 12.88
N THR A 190 13.21 -13.18 12.60
CA THR A 190 13.04 -13.70 11.23
C THR A 190 11.70 -14.39 10.97
N ASP A 191 11.15 -15.10 11.96
CA ASP A 191 9.85 -15.77 11.87
C ASP A 191 8.90 -15.19 12.91
N ARG A 192 9.15 -15.48 14.19
CA ARG A 192 8.31 -15.04 15.31
C ARG A 192 9.15 -14.54 16.46
N HIS A 193 8.58 -13.62 17.24
CA HIS A 193 9.20 -13.15 18.47
C HIS A 193 8.14 -12.85 19.52
N THR A 194 8.32 -13.40 20.72
CA THR A 194 7.48 -13.05 21.88
C THR A 194 8.28 -12.17 22.81
N MET A 195 7.79 -10.96 23.04
CA MET A 195 8.37 -10.01 23.99
C MET A 195 7.43 -9.82 25.18
N ARG A 196 7.94 -10.02 26.39
CA ARG A 196 7.19 -9.81 27.65
C ARG A 196 7.59 -8.48 28.29
N MET A 197 6.61 -7.59 28.45
CA MET A 197 6.78 -6.29 29.11
C MET A 197 6.00 -6.28 30.43
N GLY A 198 6.37 -7.20 31.31
CA GLY A 198 5.71 -7.42 32.60
C GLY A 198 4.34 -8.07 32.43
N ASP A 199 3.28 -7.29 32.56
CA ASP A 199 1.86 -7.68 32.51
C ASP A 199 1.28 -7.72 31.08
N THR A 200 2.07 -7.39 30.07
CA THR A 200 1.63 -7.36 28.67
C THR A 200 2.59 -8.17 27.79
N THR A 201 2.04 -9.05 26.94
CA THR A 201 2.80 -9.87 26.00
C THR A 201 2.60 -9.34 24.57
N PHE A 202 3.69 -9.22 23.82
CA PHE A 202 3.67 -8.87 22.39
C PHE A 202 4.16 -10.08 21.58
N ASP A 203 3.23 -10.80 20.96
CA ASP A 203 3.54 -11.90 20.06
C ASP A 203 3.60 -11.35 18.62
N MET A 204 4.80 -11.27 18.07
CA MET A 204 5.08 -10.75 16.74
C MET A 204 5.28 -11.89 15.75
N TYR A 205 4.61 -11.79 14.61
CA TYR A 205 4.61 -12.80 13.55
C TYR A 205 5.01 -12.16 12.23
N PHE A 206 6.07 -12.66 11.60
CA PHE A 206 6.38 -12.30 10.22
C PHE A 206 5.28 -12.81 9.31
N ILE A 207 4.67 -11.91 8.55
CA ILE A 207 3.53 -12.24 7.70
C ILE A 207 3.99 -12.86 6.38
N GLY A 208 5.27 -12.95 6.07
CA GLY A 208 5.70 -13.57 4.80
C GLY A 208 5.78 -12.59 3.63
N GLY A 209 5.52 -11.31 3.87
CA GLY A 209 5.58 -10.23 2.89
C GLY A 209 4.37 -10.16 1.96
N MET A 210 3.59 -9.07 2.03
CA MET A 210 2.45 -8.76 1.16
C MET A 210 2.43 -7.29 0.73
N HIS A 211 2.33 -6.41 1.73
CA HIS A 211 2.39 -4.98 1.52
C HIS A 211 3.85 -4.53 1.34
N SER A 212 4.74 -5.13 2.13
CA SER A 212 6.18 -4.91 2.13
C SER A 212 6.93 -6.22 2.29
N SER A 213 8.27 -6.18 2.24
CA SER A 213 9.08 -7.40 2.41
C SER A 213 9.22 -7.83 3.86
N SER A 214 8.87 -6.96 4.81
CA SER A 214 9.14 -7.12 6.24
C SER A 214 7.90 -7.09 7.14
N ASP A 215 6.69 -7.12 6.54
CA ASP A 215 5.41 -7.07 7.25
C ASP A 215 5.35 -8.02 8.45
N ILE A 216 4.96 -7.48 9.61
CA ILE A 216 4.62 -8.27 10.79
C ILE A 216 3.20 -7.96 11.28
N ALA A 217 2.58 -8.92 11.95
CA ALA A 217 1.43 -8.68 12.81
C ALA A 217 1.82 -8.86 14.28
N ILE A 218 1.14 -8.13 15.17
CA ILE A 218 1.43 -8.10 16.60
C ILE A 218 0.16 -8.43 17.36
N LEU A 219 0.11 -9.62 17.96
CA LEU A 219 -0.96 -10.00 18.86
C LEU A 219 -0.59 -9.57 20.29
N VAL A 220 -1.49 -8.83 20.94
CA VAL A 220 -1.37 -8.39 22.35
C VAL A 220 -2.57 -8.92 23.13
N PRO A 221 -2.53 -10.20 23.56
CA PRO A 221 -3.72 -10.88 24.02
C PRO A 221 -4.34 -10.31 25.30
N GLU A 222 -3.53 -9.82 26.23
CA GLU A 222 -4.01 -9.23 27.49
C GLU A 222 -4.83 -7.95 27.25
N GLN A 223 -4.55 -7.25 26.15
CA GLN A 223 -5.31 -6.07 25.72
C GLN A 223 -6.41 -6.42 24.71
N GLY A 224 -6.44 -7.66 24.22
CA GLY A 224 -7.37 -8.11 23.18
C GLY A 224 -7.14 -7.45 21.82
N LEU A 225 -5.91 -7.07 21.50
CA LEU A 225 -5.57 -6.32 20.29
C LEU A 225 -4.74 -7.15 19.32
N LEU A 226 -5.01 -7.01 18.02
CA LEU A 226 -4.15 -7.48 16.94
C LEU A 226 -3.80 -6.30 16.04
N LEU A 227 -2.53 -5.95 15.95
CA LEU A 227 -2.03 -4.89 15.07
C LEU A 227 -1.52 -5.52 13.78
N THR A 228 -1.96 -5.02 12.63
CA THR A 228 -1.72 -5.67 11.32
C THR A 228 -0.80 -4.89 10.39
N GLY A 229 -0.28 -3.74 10.84
CA GLY A 229 0.40 -2.79 9.95
C GLY A 229 -0.48 -2.51 8.73
N ASP A 230 0.13 -2.50 7.56
CA ASP A 230 -0.52 -2.12 6.29
C ASP A 230 -1.00 -3.31 5.45
N THR A 231 -1.11 -4.47 6.10
CA THR A 231 -1.54 -5.70 5.42
C THR A 231 -3.05 -5.82 5.28
N MET A 232 -3.87 -5.13 6.10
CA MET A 232 -5.32 -5.34 6.14
C MET A 232 -6.13 -4.11 6.58
N ALA A 233 -7.29 -3.88 5.96
CA ALA A 233 -8.32 -2.91 6.37
C ALA A 233 -9.69 -3.33 5.79
N ASP A 234 -10.82 -3.10 6.49
CA ASP A 234 -12.16 -3.38 5.92
C ASP A 234 -12.83 -2.16 5.28
N THR A 235 -12.47 -0.94 5.68
CA THR A 235 -13.13 0.29 5.21
C THR A 235 -12.10 1.37 4.93
N TRP A 236 -12.24 2.10 3.82
CA TRP A 236 -11.46 3.32 3.61
C TRP A 236 -12.18 4.51 4.22
N LEU A 237 -11.46 5.36 4.95
CA LEU A 237 -11.99 6.66 5.40
C LEU A 237 -11.96 7.72 4.28
N ASN A 238 -11.10 7.51 3.27
CA ASN A 238 -10.96 8.37 2.11
C ASN A 238 -10.51 7.55 0.88
N GLU A 239 -10.89 7.99 -0.32
CA GLU A 239 -10.28 7.49 -1.57
C GLU A 239 -8.81 7.93 -1.61
N THR A 240 -7.94 7.26 -0.86
CA THR A 240 -6.49 7.45 -0.92
C THR A 240 -5.93 6.38 -1.85
N PRO A 241 -5.63 6.71 -3.12
CA PRO A 241 -5.10 5.74 -4.05
C PRO A 241 -3.66 5.42 -3.65
N GLY A 242 -3.34 4.13 -3.52
CA GLY A 242 -2.01 3.66 -3.91
C GLY A 242 -1.11 3.06 -2.84
N CYS A 243 -1.41 3.05 -1.54
CA CYS A 243 -0.49 2.42 -0.57
C CYS A 243 -1.11 1.57 0.55
N LEU A 244 -2.30 1.83 1.09
CA LEU A 244 -2.46 1.58 2.54
C LEU A 244 -3.37 0.41 2.98
N ALA A 245 -3.48 -0.64 2.16
CA ALA A 245 -4.00 -1.96 2.58
C ALA A 245 -3.93 -2.95 1.41
N SER A 246 -2.78 -3.18 0.75
CA SER A 246 -2.79 -4.16 -0.36
C SER A 246 -2.93 -5.57 0.19
N PHE A 247 -4.15 -6.09 0.15
CA PHE A 247 -4.38 -7.50 0.38
C PHE A 247 -4.17 -8.24 -0.93
N GLY A 248 -2.89 -8.41 -1.28
CA GLY A 248 -2.44 -9.07 -2.50
C GLY A 248 -0.99 -8.74 -2.81
N ALA A 249 -0.32 -9.68 -3.45
CA ALA A 249 1.09 -9.58 -3.77
C ALA A 249 1.38 -8.38 -4.68
N ARG A 250 2.48 -7.68 -4.42
CA ARG A 250 2.94 -6.54 -5.23
C ARG A 250 4.17 -6.92 -6.04
N ASP A 251 4.22 -6.49 -7.29
CA ASP A 251 5.41 -6.64 -8.12
C ASP A 251 6.66 -6.09 -7.41
N GLY A 252 7.69 -6.91 -7.30
CA GLY A 252 8.97 -6.53 -6.69
C GLY A 252 9.03 -6.68 -5.15
N VAL A 253 7.96 -7.12 -4.50
CA VAL A 253 7.99 -7.60 -3.11
C VAL A 253 8.24 -9.11 -3.12
N ALA A 254 9.04 -9.61 -2.19
CA ALA A 254 9.23 -11.06 -2.02
C ALA A 254 8.12 -11.61 -1.11
N HIS A 255 7.43 -12.65 -1.58
CA HIS A 255 6.30 -13.28 -0.89
C HIS A 255 6.63 -14.73 -0.49
N ASP A 256 6.35 -15.09 0.75
CA ASP A 256 6.46 -16.43 1.33
C ASP A 256 5.06 -16.88 1.78
N PHE A 257 4.25 -17.34 0.83
CA PHE A 257 2.88 -17.79 1.08
C PHE A 257 2.77 -18.94 2.09
N PRO A 258 3.68 -19.96 2.10
CA PRO A 258 3.69 -20.96 3.15
C PRO A 258 3.88 -20.36 4.56
N MET A 259 4.87 -19.47 4.74
CA MET A 259 5.09 -18.79 6.02
C MET A 259 3.90 -17.91 6.39
N TRP A 260 3.37 -17.17 5.41
CA TRP A 260 2.17 -16.33 5.55
C TRP A 260 1.00 -17.14 6.11
N LEU A 261 0.66 -18.27 5.48
CA LEU A 261 -0.44 -19.13 5.90
C LEU A 261 -0.20 -19.75 7.28
N ALA A 262 1.02 -20.23 7.54
CA ALA A 262 1.39 -20.83 8.81
C ALA A 262 1.24 -19.84 9.98
N ASN A 263 1.73 -18.61 9.82
CA ASN A 263 1.66 -17.59 10.87
C ASN A 263 0.24 -17.04 11.06
N TRP A 264 -0.55 -16.90 9.98
CA TRP A 264 -1.97 -16.57 10.11
C TRP A 264 -2.79 -17.68 10.78
N ASP A 265 -2.47 -18.96 10.54
CA ASP A 265 -3.11 -20.07 11.26
C ASP A 265 -2.86 -19.99 12.78
N LEU A 266 -1.65 -19.61 13.19
CA LEU A 266 -1.33 -19.41 14.61
C LEU A 266 -2.07 -18.22 15.23
N ILE A 267 -2.19 -17.12 14.49
CA ILE A 267 -2.94 -15.94 14.94
C ILE A 267 -4.44 -16.29 15.08
N LEU A 268 -5.04 -16.90 14.04
CA LEU A 268 -6.46 -17.24 14.03
C LEU A 268 -6.82 -18.37 15.00
N ALA A 269 -5.88 -19.26 15.35
CA ALA A 269 -6.08 -20.22 16.43
C ALA A 269 -6.33 -19.53 17.79
N GLN A 270 -5.90 -18.27 17.95
CA GLN A 270 -6.11 -17.45 19.13
C GLN A 270 -7.24 -16.43 18.98
N LYS A 271 -8.13 -16.58 17.99
CA LYS A 271 -9.15 -15.58 17.66
C LYS A 271 -10.09 -15.20 18.81
N ASN A 272 -10.32 -16.10 19.77
CA ASN A 272 -11.09 -15.82 20.98
C ASN A 272 -10.43 -14.78 21.91
N ARG A 273 -9.13 -14.52 21.74
CA ARG A 273 -8.36 -13.50 22.45
C ARG A 273 -8.29 -12.18 21.68
N ILE A 274 -8.80 -12.12 20.45
CA ILE A 274 -8.79 -10.90 19.62
C ILE A 274 -10.15 -10.22 19.73
N LYS A 275 -10.18 -9.01 20.28
CA LYS A 275 -11.39 -8.18 20.43
C LYS A 275 -11.43 -7.06 19.41
N LEU A 276 -10.28 -6.50 19.05
CA LEU A 276 -10.16 -5.41 18.09
C LEU A 276 -8.89 -5.60 17.26
N LEU A 277 -9.02 -5.38 15.95
CA LEU A 277 -7.89 -5.35 15.03
C LEU A 277 -7.59 -3.89 14.67
N VAL A 278 -6.31 -3.53 14.65
CA VAL A 278 -5.86 -2.15 14.46
C VAL A 278 -4.88 -2.10 13.28
N PRO A 279 -5.28 -1.48 12.14
CA PRO A 279 -4.38 -1.30 11.01
C PRO A 279 -3.38 -0.16 11.25
N GLY A 280 -2.31 -0.16 10.45
CA GLY A 280 -1.22 0.81 10.50
C GLY A 280 -1.66 2.23 10.19
N HIS A 281 -2.59 2.42 9.27
CA HIS A 281 -3.13 3.74 8.91
C HIS A 281 -4.55 3.99 9.41
N TRP A 282 -4.96 5.26 9.41
CA TRP A 282 -6.35 5.66 9.60
C TRP A 282 -7.21 5.30 8.37
N ASN A 283 -7.36 3.99 8.13
CA ASN A 283 -8.19 3.38 7.07
C ASN A 283 -9.18 2.40 7.69
N GLY A 284 -10.01 2.89 8.61
CA GLY A 284 -11.12 2.13 9.15
C GLY A 284 -10.74 1.10 10.20
N GLU A 285 -11.77 0.39 10.68
CA GLU A 285 -11.61 -0.76 11.56
C GLU A 285 -11.52 -2.02 10.71
N LEU A 286 -10.76 -3.02 11.14
CA LEU A 286 -10.77 -4.36 10.55
C LEU A 286 -11.54 -5.28 11.47
N SER A 287 -12.53 -5.98 10.93
CA SER A 287 -13.25 -7.01 11.64
C SER A 287 -12.48 -8.33 11.58
N LEU A 288 -12.61 -9.15 12.62
CA LEU A 288 -12.06 -10.50 12.61
C LEU A 288 -12.58 -11.31 11.41
N LYS A 289 -13.85 -11.12 11.05
CA LYS A 289 -14.46 -11.73 9.85
C LYS A 289 -13.77 -11.26 8.57
N GLY A 290 -13.44 -9.98 8.46
CA GLY A 290 -12.70 -9.40 7.34
C GLY A 290 -11.28 -9.95 7.22
N ALA A 291 -10.61 -10.19 8.35
CA ALA A 291 -9.32 -10.88 8.39
C ALA A 291 -9.43 -12.37 7.99
N GLU A 292 -10.44 -13.10 8.50
CA GLU A 292 -10.69 -14.50 8.14
C GLU A 292 -11.00 -14.65 6.64
N ALA A 293 -11.81 -13.77 6.05
CA ALA A 293 -12.13 -13.77 4.62
C ALA A 293 -10.87 -13.59 3.75
N ARG A 294 -10.00 -12.67 4.16
CA ARG A 294 -8.70 -12.40 3.57
C ARG A 294 -7.75 -13.61 3.66
N VAL A 295 -7.64 -14.23 4.83
CA VAL A 295 -6.87 -15.49 4.99
C VAL A 295 -7.44 -16.62 4.13
N SER A 296 -8.76 -16.74 4.05
CA SER A 296 -9.42 -17.72 3.18
C SER A 296 -9.12 -17.46 1.70
N TYR A 297 -9.07 -16.20 1.27
CA TYR A 297 -8.71 -15.82 -0.10
C TYR A 297 -7.30 -16.30 -0.47
N VAL A 298 -6.28 -15.96 0.35
CA VAL A 298 -4.90 -16.37 0.07
C VAL A 298 -4.77 -17.89 0.10
N ARG A 299 -5.44 -18.57 1.03
CA ARG A 299 -5.44 -20.04 1.10
C ARG A 299 -6.08 -20.67 -0.12
N THR A 300 -7.21 -20.14 -0.57
CA THR A 300 -7.93 -20.64 -1.75
C THR A 300 -7.07 -20.47 -3.01
N LEU A 301 -6.41 -19.32 -3.17
CA LEU A 301 -5.45 -19.12 -4.25
C LEU A 301 -4.26 -20.08 -4.12
N TRP A 302 -3.65 -20.18 -2.95
CA TRP A 302 -2.50 -21.06 -2.74
C TRP A 302 -2.83 -22.51 -3.08
N ASP A 303 -3.86 -23.09 -2.47
CA ASP A 303 -4.24 -24.49 -2.66
C ASP A 303 -4.72 -24.75 -4.10
N GLY A 304 -5.55 -23.84 -4.63
CA GLY A 304 -6.13 -23.94 -5.96
C GLY A 304 -5.08 -23.84 -7.08
N VAL A 305 -4.25 -22.80 -7.05
CA VAL A 305 -3.17 -22.60 -8.03
C VAL A 305 -2.17 -23.76 -7.97
N ASN A 306 -1.77 -24.22 -6.78
CA ASN A 306 -0.88 -25.38 -6.64
C ASN A 306 -1.49 -26.65 -7.26
N LYS A 307 -2.78 -26.88 -7.03
CA LYS A 307 -3.51 -28.02 -7.61
C LYS A 307 -3.57 -27.92 -9.13
N ASP A 308 -3.90 -26.75 -9.67
CA ASP A 308 -4.09 -26.54 -11.10
C ASP A 308 -2.77 -26.55 -11.89
N ILE A 309 -1.68 -26.07 -11.30
CA ILE A 309 -0.32 -26.27 -11.82
C ILE A 309 -0.01 -27.77 -11.97
N LYS A 310 -0.31 -28.57 -10.93
CA LYS A 310 -0.10 -30.04 -10.99
C LYS A 310 -0.99 -30.72 -12.03
N ALA A 311 -2.15 -30.14 -12.32
CA ALA A 311 -3.05 -30.61 -13.39
C ALA A 311 -2.60 -30.16 -14.79
N GLY A 312 -1.54 -29.35 -14.90
CA GLY A 312 -0.97 -28.90 -16.16
C GLY A 312 -1.66 -27.67 -16.78
N LYS A 313 -2.48 -26.93 -16.01
CA LYS A 313 -3.06 -25.67 -16.50
C LYS A 313 -1.98 -24.61 -16.64
N SER A 314 -2.11 -23.77 -17.66
CA SER A 314 -1.28 -22.58 -17.86
C SER A 314 -1.62 -21.46 -16.87
N LEU A 315 -0.69 -20.53 -16.67
CA LEU A 315 -0.93 -19.34 -15.84
C LEU A 315 -2.16 -18.54 -16.30
N ALA A 316 -2.36 -18.42 -17.62
CA ALA A 316 -3.49 -17.69 -18.19
C ALA A 316 -4.84 -18.36 -17.88
N GLU A 317 -4.92 -19.70 -17.98
CA GLU A 317 -6.12 -20.45 -17.60
C GLU A 317 -6.44 -20.29 -16.12
N ILE A 318 -5.41 -20.35 -15.25
CA ILE A 318 -5.57 -20.13 -13.82
C ILE A 318 -6.04 -18.70 -13.54
N GLN A 319 -5.44 -17.68 -14.14
CA GLN A 319 -5.87 -16.28 -13.94
C GLN A 319 -7.32 -16.04 -14.38
N ALA A 320 -7.76 -16.69 -15.46
CA ALA A 320 -9.15 -16.63 -15.92
C ALA A 320 -10.14 -17.37 -15.01
N GLU A 321 -9.69 -18.42 -14.30
CA GLU A 321 -10.51 -19.20 -13.39
C GLU A 321 -10.62 -18.61 -11.98
N TYR A 322 -9.57 -17.92 -11.53
CA TYR A 322 -9.48 -17.34 -10.18
C TYR A 322 -9.69 -15.82 -10.19
N THR A 323 -10.68 -15.33 -10.94
CA THR A 323 -11.04 -13.91 -10.91
C THR A 323 -11.61 -13.51 -9.55
N LEU A 324 -11.41 -12.24 -9.17
CA LEU A 324 -11.90 -11.72 -7.91
C LEU A 324 -13.44 -11.74 -7.89
N GLU A 325 -14.08 -11.30 -8.96
CA GLU A 325 -15.53 -11.26 -9.11
C GLU A 325 -16.15 -12.68 -9.15
N GLY A 326 -15.45 -13.64 -9.75
CA GLY A 326 -15.96 -15.01 -9.93
C GLY A 326 -15.76 -15.91 -8.71
N ARG A 327 -14.64 -15.79 -8.00
CA ARG A 327 -14.28 -16.67 -6.86
C ARG A 327 -14.43 -16.03 -5.50
N PHE A 328 -14.35 -14.70 -5.42
CA PHE A 328 -14.36 -13.95 -4.17
C PHE A 328 -15.24 -12.70 -4.27
N PRO A 329 -16.52 -12.84 -4.69
CA PRO A 329 -17.40 -11.69 -4.93
C PRO A 329 -17.56 -10.79 -3.71
N GLU A 330 -17.42 -11.32 -2.49
CA GLU A 330 -17.44 -10.57 -1.24
C GLU A 330 -16.22 -9.67 -1.04
N LEU A 331 -15.11 -9.97 -1.72
CA LEU A 331 -13.87 -9.19 -1.69
C LEU A 331 -13.72 -8.26 -2.91
N ALA A 332 -14.56 -8.39 -3.93
CA ALA A 332 -14.46 -7.62 -5.18
C ALA A 332 -14.43 -6.09 -4.97
N ASN A 333 -15.14 -5.61 -3.96
CA ASN A 333 -15.19 -4.19 -3.59
C ASN A 333 -14.45 -3.89 -2.28
N SER A 334 -13.69 -4.85 -1.76
CA SER A 334 -13.03 -4.69 -0.47
C SER A 334 -11.72 -3.91 -0.63
N PRO A 335 -11.40 -3.01 0.32
CA PRO A 335 -10.10 -2.36 0.41
C PRO A 335 -8.94 -3.34 0.22
N GLY A 336 -8.06 -3.02 -0.72
CA GLY A 336 -6.86 -3.82 -0.97
C GLY A 336 -6.99 -4.91 -2.01
N CYS A 337 -8.20 -5.22 -2.43
CA CYS A 337 -8.47 -6.22 -3.44
C CYS A 337 -8.78 -5.52 -4.76
N SER A 338 -8.10 -5.92 -5.82
CA SER A 338 -8.39 -5.48 -7.18
C SER A 338 -8.09 -6.61 -8.14
N ALA A 339 -8.71 -6.63 -9.33
CA ALA A 339 -8.37 -7.61 -10.37
C ALA A 339 -6.85 -7.63 -10.66
N ARG A 340 -6.19 -6.46 -10.62
CA ARG A 340 -4.74 -6.33 -10.77
C ARG A 340 -3.97 -7.02 -9.65
N ASN A 341 -4.26 -6.71 -8.39
CA ASN A 341 -3.56 -7.31 -7.24
C ASN A 341 -3.84 -8.81 -7.15
N ASN A 342 -5.06 -9.24 -7.53
CA ASN A 342 -5.40 -10.66 -7.61
C ASN A 342 -4.56 -11.40 -8.66
N SER A 343 -4.47 -10.85 -9.87
CA SER A 343 -3.61 -11.40 -10.93
C SER A 343 -2.14 -11.44 -10.53
N SER A 344 -1.66 -10.39 -9.83
CA SER A 344 -0.30 -10.31 -9.29
C SER A 344 -0.06 -11.40 -8.24
N THR A 345 -1.02 -11.63 -7.34
CA THR A 345 -0.96 -12.69 -6.32
C THR A 345 -0.87 -14.08 -6.93
N ILE A 346 -1.71 -14.38 -7.93
CA ILE A 346 -1.67 -15.65 -8.66
C ILE A 346 -0.30 -15.84 -9.34
N THR A 347 0.24 -14.78 -9.94
CA THR A 347 1.55 -14.80 -10.62
C THR A 347 2.69 -15.07 -9.63
N GLU A 348 2.67 -14.45 -8.45
CA GLU A 348 3.69 -14.67 -7.42
C GLU A 348 3.61 -16.09 -6.83
N ILE A 349 2.40 -16.64 -6.63
CA ILE A 349 2.22 -18.06 -6.26
C ILE A 349 2.78 -18.96 -7.36
N TRP A 350 2.45 -18.70 -8.62
CA TRP A 350 2.96 -19.45 -9.77
C TRP A 350 4.49 -19.47 -9.81
N LYS A 351 5.13 -18.31 -9.65
CA LYS A 351 6.60 -18.19 -9.59
C LYS A 351 7.18 -19.01 -8.44
N GLY A 352 6.56 -18.93 -7.27
CA GLY A 352 6.96 -19.69 -6.08
C GLY A 352 6.93 -21.20 -6.31
N VAL A 353 5.90 -21.71 -6.98
CA VAL A 353 5.66 -23.14 -7.21
C VAL A 353 6.46 -23.68 -8.39
N THR A 354 6.42 -23.01 -9.54
CA THR A 354 7.04 -23.49 -10.79
C THR A 354 8.52 -23.17 -10.90
N LYS A 355 8.99 -22.16 -10.17
CA LYS A 355 10.35 -21.57 -10.30
C LYS A 355 10.65 -21.02 -11.70
N GLN A 356 9.61 -20.78 -12.53
CA GLN A 356 9.77 -20.15 -13.82
C GLN A 356 10.15 -18.66 -13.67
N GLU A 357 10.96 -18.19 -14.61
CA GLU A 357 11.35 -16.78 -14.71
C GLU A 357 10.30 -15.99 -15.50
N SER A 358 10.17 -14.68 -15.25
CA SER A 358 9.28 -13.83 -16.06
C SER A 358 9.87 -13.63 -17.46
N ALA A 359 9.14 -14.05 -18.49
CA ALA A 359 9.51 -13.72 -19.88
C ALA A 359 9.56 -12.19 -20.08
N ALA A 360 8.67 -11.44 -19.42
CA ALA A 360 8.61 -9.99 -19.53
C ALA A 360 9.89 -9.33 -19.00
N GLU A 361 10.41 -9.75 -17.84
CA GLU A 361 11.67 -9.25 -17.31
C GLU A 361 12.86 -9.60 -18.22
N LYS A 362 12.90 -10.84 -18.72
CA LYS A 362 13.97 -11.28 -19.62
C LYS A 362 13.95 -10.50 -20.94
N LEU A 363 12.78 -10.37 -21.57
CA LEU A 363 12.59 -9.58 -22.79
C LEU A 363 12.93 -8.12 -22.55
N TYR A 364 12.48 -7.52 -21.45
CA TYR A 364 12.80 -6.14 -21.09
C TYR A 364 14.32 -5.93 -20.97
N ALA A 365 15.03 -6.83 -20.31
CA ALA A 365 16.49 -6.77 -20.19
C ALA A 365 17.18 -6.86 -21.56
N LEU A 366 16.76 -7.81 -22.41
CA LEU A 366 17.29 -7.99 -23.76
C LEU A 366 17.06 -6.73 -24.63
N VAL A 367 15.83 -6.22 -24.66
CA VAL A 367 15.48 -4.99 -25.37
C VAL A 367 16.24 -3.78 -24.83
N SER A 368 16.41 -3.68 -23.51
CA SER A 368 17.18 -2.60 -22.88
C SER A 368 18.67 -2.64 -23.29
N SER A 369 19.23 -3.84 -23.45
CA SER A 369 20.63 -4.05 -23.86
C SER A 369 20.87 -3.99 -25.38
N GLY A 370 19.81 -3.88 -26.19
CA GLY A 370 19.91 -3.92 -27.66
C GLY A 370 20.25 -5.31 -28.21
N ALA A 371 19.80 -6.38 -27.55
CA ALA A 371 20.01 -7.75 -28.01
C ALA A 371 19.33 -8.02 -29.36
N GLY A 372 19.84 -9.00 -30.10
CA GLY A 372 19.36 -9.31 -31.45
C GLY A 372 18.03 -10.08 -31.46
N GLU A 373 17.41 -10.17 -32.64
CA GLU A 373 16.13 -10.89 -32.82
C GLU A 373 16.21 -12.37 -32.43
N ALA A 374 17.37 -13.00 -32.60
CA ALA A 374 17.59 -14.39 -32.20
C ALA A 374 17.44 -14.59 -30.68
N ASP A 375 17.94 -13.64 -29.87
CA ASP A 375 17.84 -13.72 -28.41
C ASP A 375 16.40 -13.53 -27.92
N LEU A 376 15.67 -12.60 -28.53
CA LEU A 376 14.25 -12.39 -28.25
C LEU A 376 13.44 -13.62 -28.64
N ARG A 377 13.69 -14.18 -29.83
CA ARG A 377 13.01 -15.38 -30.32
C ARG A 377 13.26 -16.59 -29.43
N ALA A 378 14.47 -16.76 -28.91
CA ALA A 378 14.79 -17.84 -27.99
C ALA A 378 13.92 -17.80 -26.70
N VAL A 379 13.54 -16.61 -26.24
CA VAL A 379 12.57 -16.46 -25.14
C VAL A 379 11.18 -16.82 -25.62
N LEU A 380 10.71 -16.30 -26.77
CA LEU A 380 9.37 -16.57 -27.29
C LEU A 380 9.12 -18.07 -27.55
N ASP A 381 10.10 -18.77 -28.13
CA ASP A 381 10.03 -20.20 -28.45
C ASP A 381 9.92 -21.08 -27.19
N ASP A 382 10.11 -20.52 -26.00
CA ASP A 382 9.96 -21.22 -24.73
C ASP A 382 8.50 -21.40 -24.30
N ARG A 383 7.58 -20.58 -24.82
CA ARG A 383 6.18 -20.50 -24.39
C ARG A 383 5.44 -21.83 -24.44
N ASP A 384 5.62 -22.58 -25.52
CA ASP A 384 4.85 -23.80 -25.77
C ASP A 384 5.55 -25.06 -25.24
N LYS A 385 6.67 -24.89 -24.52
CA LYS A 385 7.38 -26.01 -23.92
C LYS A 385 6.68 -26.45 -22.64
N LYS A 386 6.40 -27.75 -22.53
CA LYS A 386 5.80 -28.39 -21.33
C LYS A 386 6.57 -28.09 -20.03
N GLN A 387 7.88 -27.85 -20.11
CA GLN A 387 8.73 -27.43 -18.99
C GLN A 387 9.55 -26.21 -19.41
N GLY A 388 8.87 -25.17 -19.88
CA GLY A 388 9.50 -23.90 -20.20
C GLY A 388 10.22 -23.30 -19.00
N ARG A 389 11.32 -22.61 -19.26
CA ARG A 389 12.03 -21.77 -18.29
C ARG A 389 11.21 -20.54 -17.90
N PHE A 390 10.39 -20.02 -18.81
CA PHE A 390 9.66 -18.78 -18.63
C PHE A 390 8.15 -18.98 -18.53
N PHE A 391 7.52 -18.14 -17.71
CA PHE A 391 6.09 -17.91 -17.78
C PHE A 391 5.82 -16.62 -18.56
N PHE A 392 4.64 -16.53 -19.18
CA PHE A 392 4.25 -15.42 -20.03
C PHE A 392 2.99 -14.76 -19.45
N SER A 393 3.02 -13.44 -19.34
CA SER A 393 1.89 -12.61 -18.91
C SER A 393 1.77 -11.40 -19.83
N GLU A 394 0.61 -11.23 -20.46
CA GLU A 394 0.32 -10.06 -21.30
C GLU A 394 0.52 -8.77 -20.52
N ALA A 395 0.03 -8.73 -19.28
CA ALA A 395 0.05 -7.55 -18.42
C ALA A 395 1.48 -7.17 -17.98
N GLU A 396 2.34 -8.14 -17.67
CA GLU A 396 3.73 -7.86 -17.33
C GLU A 396 4.48 -7.26 -18.53
N ILE A 397 4.33 -7.87 -19.72
CA ILE A 397 4.98 -7.37 -20.94
C ILE A 397 4.48 -5.96 -21.27
N ASN A 398 3.18 -5.71 -21.11
CA ASN A 398 2.58 -4.38 -21.31
C ASN A 398 3.19 -3.35 -20.34
N THR A 399 3.28 -3.71 -19.06
CA THR A 399 3.87 -2.87 -18.01
C THR A 399 5.32 -2.50 -18.33
N LYS A 400 6.10 -3.42 -18.87
CA LYS A 400 7.50 -3.17 -19.30
C LYS A 400 7.57 -2.25 -20.52
N GLY A 401 6.63 -2.36 -21.47
CA GLY A 401 6.51 -1.41 -22.58
C GLY A 401 6.24 0.02 -22.11
N TYR A 402 5.28 0.20 -21.19
CA TYR A 402 4.99 1.52 -20.59
C TYR A 402 6.15 2.08 -19.77
N ARG A 403 6.94 1.22 -19.12
CA ARG A 403 8.17 1.66 -18.44
C ARG A 403 9.13 2.32 -19.43
N PHE A 404 9.38 1.72 -20.59
CA PHE A 404 10.18 2.36 -21.64
C PHE A 404 9.57 3.67 -22.14
N LEU A 405 8.24 3.75 -22.33
CA LEU A 405 7.58 4.99 -22.75
C LEU A 405 7.76 6.14 -21.75
N ARG A 406 7.66 5.84 -20.45
CA ARG A 406 7.88 6.80 -19.37
C ARG A 406 9.33 7.28 -19.33
N ASP A 407 10.26 6.37 -19.60
CA ASP A 407 11.69 6.66 -19.66
C ASP A 407 12.12 7.34 -20.99
N GLY A 408 11.16 7.70 -21.86
CA GLY A 408 11.42 8.35 -23.16
C GLY A 408 12.00 7.42 -24.24
N LYS A 409 12.13 6.12 -23.95
CA LYS A 409 12.71 5.08 -24.81
C LYS A 409 11.66 4.51 -25.77
N VAL A 410 11.19 5.34 -26.70
CA VAL A 410 10.03 5.03 -27.56
C VAL A 410 10.25 3.80 -28.45
N ASP A 411 11.42 3.63 -29.05
CA ASP A 411 11.71 2.48 -29.93
C ASP A 411 11.73 1.15 -29.15
N GLN A 412 12.31 1.14 -27.95
CA GLN A 412 12.27 -0.03 -27.06
C GLN A 412 10.84 -0.35 -26.64
N ALA A 413 10.01 0.67 -26.36
CA ALA A 413 8.61 0.46 -26.04
C ALA A 413 7.84 -0.18 -27.21
N ILE A 414 8.01 0.34 -28.44
CA ILE A 414 7.40 -0.25 -29.65
C ILE A 414 7.82 -1.70 -29.81
N THR A 415 9.09 -2.02 -29.57
CA THR A 415 9.60 -3.40 -29.62
C THR A 415 8.90 -4.30 -28.61
N MET A 416 8.79 -3.87 -27.35
CA MET A 416 8.08 -4.62 -26.31
C MET A 416 6.60 -4.84 -26.66
N PHE A 417 5.90 -3.81 -27.13
CA PHE A 417 4.49 -3.94 -27.50
C PHE A 417 4.30 -4.86 -28.73
N LYS A 418 5.20 -4.85 -29.72
CA LYS A 418 5.18 -5.82 -30.84
C LYS A 418 5.41 -7.26 -30.39
N LEU A 419 6.29 -7.49 -29.41
CA LEU A 419 6.44 -8.81 -28.82
C LEU A 419 5.13 -9.24 -28.15
N ASN A 420 4.44 -8.32 -27.48
CA ASN A 420 3.14 -8.58 -26.86
C ASN A 420 2.06 -8.93 -27.89
N THR A 421 1.99 -8.25 -29.04
CA THR A 421 1.04 -8.59 -30.11
C THR A 421 1.33 -9.94 -30.76
N THR A 422 2.59 -10.38 -30.76
CA THR A 422 2.99 -11.71 -31.23
C THR A 422 2.53 -12.79 -30.25
N LEU A 423 2.65 -12.53 -28.95
CA LEU A 423 2.25 -13.46 -27.89
C LEU A 423 0.73 -13.48 -27.67
N TYR A 424 0.04 -12.37 -27.82
CA TYR A 424 -1.39 -12.27 -27.52
C TYR A 424 -2.16 -11.63 -28.69
N PRO A 425 -2.19 -12.31 -29.86
CA PRO A 425 -2.72 -11.72 -31.09
C PRO A 425 -4.22 -11.42 -31.03
N ASP A 426 -4.96 -12.02 -30.09
CA ASP A 426 -6.40 -11.85 -29.93
C ASP A 426 -6.76 -10.84 -28.82
N SER A 427 -5.77 -10.28 -28.12
CA SER A 427 -6.01 -9.26 -27.11
C SER A 427 -6.15 -7.88 -27.73
N TRP A 428 -7.23 -7.16 -27.43
CA TRP A 428 -7.41 -5.79 -27.90
C TRP A 428 -6.39 -4.82 -27.29
N ASN A 429 -5.99 -5.07 -26.03
CA ASN A 429 -5.15 -4.21 -25.22
C ASN A 429 -3.71 -4.10 -25.75
N VAL A 430 -3.18 -5.18 -26.34
CA VAL A 430 -1.83 -5.16 -26.93
C VAL A 430 -1.75 -4.29 -28.18
N TYR A 431 -2.84 -4.18 -28.95
CA TYR A 431 -2.90 -3.28 -30.10
C TYR A 431 -3.12 -1.83 -29.70
N ASP A 432 -3.92 -1.58 -28.66
CA ASP A 432 -4.11 -0.25 -28.07
C ASP A 432 -2.77 0.33 -27.58
N SER A 433 -2.04 -0.45 -26.79
CA SER A 433 -0.75 -0.05 -26.22
C SER A 433 0.34 0.12 -27.29
N LEU A 434 0.35 -0.73 -28.33
CA LEU A 434 1.24 -0.54 -29.48
C LEU A 434 0.88 0.73 -30.27
N ALA A 435 -0.42 1.03 -30.43
CA ALA A 435 -0.89 2.22 -31.13
C ALA A 435 -0.42 3.50 -30.43
N GLU A 436 -0.50 3.55 -29.09
CA GLU A 436 0.00 4.69 -28.30
C GLU A 436 1.49 4.94 -28.52
N ALA A 437 2.32 3.89 -28.47
CA ALA A 437 3.76 4.02 -28.67
C ALA A 437 4.11 4.46 -30.10
N VAL A 438 3.42 3.90 -31.09
CA VAL A 438 3.59 4.23 -32.51
C VAL A 438 3.14 5.67 -32.80
N LEU A 439 2.06 6.13 -32.16
CA LEU A 439 1.61 7.51 -32.24
C LEU A 439 2.64 8.47 -31.64
N LYS A 440 3.22 8.12 -30.48
CA LYS A 440 4.29 8.90 -29.83
C LYS A 440 5.56 8.99 -30.69
N ALA A 441 5.82 8.01 -31.55
CA ALA A 441 6.89 8.03 -32.55
C ALA A 441 6.54 8.86 -33.81
N GLY A 442 5.36 9.46 -33.89
CA GLY A 442 4.92 10.29 -35.02
C GLY A 442 4.35 9.50 -36.20
N HIS A 443 4.06 8.20 -36.03
CA HIS A 443 3.55 7.35 -37.11
C HIS A 443 2.02 7.24 -37.07
N THR A 444 1.34 8.37 -37.26
CA THR A 444 -0.12 8.52 -37.10
C THR A 444 -0.94 7.50 -37.89
N GLU A 445 -0.66 7.30 -39.18
CA GLU A 445 -1.42 6.35 -40.01
C GLU A 445 -1.32 4.89 -39.52
N LYS A 446 -0.14 4.52 -38.98
CA LYS A 446 0.05 3.17 -38.41
C LYS A 446 -0.69 3.04 -37.08
N ALA A 447 -0.68 4.07 -36.24
CA ALA A 447 -1.42 4.08 -34.98
C ALA A 447 -2.93 3.96 -35.20
N ILE A 448 -3.49 4.66 -36.20
CA ILE A 448 -4.91 4.56 -36.59
C ILE A 448 -5.29 3.11 -36.87
N LYS A 449 -4.52 2.40 -37.71
CA LYS A 449 -4.79 0.99 -38.05
C LYS A 449 -4.75 0.07 -36.83
N LEU A 450 -3.86 0.35 -35.87
CA LEU A 450 -3.73 -0.44 -34.64
C LEU A 450 -4.91 -0.19 -33.68
N TYR A 451 -5.33 1.06 -33.50
CA TYR A 451 -6.55 1.38 -32.73
C TYR A 451 -7.80 0.76 -33.37
N GLU A 452 -7.91 0.79 -34.70
CA GLU A 452 -9.02 0.13 -35.42
C GLU A 452 -9.03 -1.39 -35.18
N LYS A 453 -7.85 -2.03 -35.19
CA LYS A 453 -7.72 -3.45 -34.81
C LYS A 453 -8.11 -3.69 -33.36
N SER A 454 -7.68 -2.84 -32.43
CA SER A 454 -8.08 -2.91 -31.02
C SER A 454 -9.60 -2.86 -30.86
N LEU A 455 -10.26 -1.90 -31.51
CA LEU A 455 -11.72 -1.73 -31.46
C LEU A 455 -12.49 -2.85 -32.17
N THR A 456 -11.88 -3.50 -33.18
CA THR A 456 -12.44 -4.70 -33.81
C THR A 456 -12.50 -5.87 -32.83
N LEU A 457 -11.48 -6.00 -31.98
CA LEU A 457 -11.40 -7.03 -30.94
C LEU A 457 -12.24 -6.67 -29.70
N ASN A 458 -12.33 -5.38 -29.36
CA ASN A 458 -13.16 -4.88 -28.26
C ASN A 458 -13.79 -3.52 -28.60
N PRO A 459 -15.05 -3.50 -29.04
CA PRO A 459 -15.78 -2.27 -29.32
C PRO A 459 -15.97 -1.33 -28.11
N GLU A 460 -15.86 -1.86 -26.88
CA GLU A 460 -16.01 -1.12 -25.62
C GLU A 460 -14.70 -0.45 -25.15
N ASN A 461 -13.60 -0.53 -25.93
CA ASN A 461 -12.36 0.19 -25.61
C ASN A 461 -12.54 1.71 -25.81
N ASN A 462 -12.99 2.38 -24.74
CA ASN A 462 -13.21 3.82 -24.73
C ASN A 462 -11.93 4.63 -25.06
N ASN A 463 -10.76 4.21 -24.57
CA ASN A 463 -9.49 4.87 -24.87
C ASN A 463 -9.21 4.90 -26.37
N GLY A 464 -9.23 3.72 -27.01
CA GLY A 464 -9.00 3.59 -28.44
C GLY A 464 -10.01 4.39 -29.27
N ARG A 465 -11.29 4.40 -28.87
CA ARG A 465 -12.34 5.19 -29.55
C ARG A 465 -12.04 6.69 -29.47
N ASP A 466 -11.71 7.19 -28.29
CA ASP A 466 -11.49 8.61 -28.04
C ASP A 466 -10.24 9.13 -28.74
N VAL A 467 -9.15 8.35 -28.74
CA VAL A 467 -7.93 8.69 -29.47
C VAL A 467 -8.17 8.64 -30.98
N LEU A 468 -8.81 7.59 -31.49
CA LEU A 468 -9.10 7.45 -32.93
C LEU A 468 -9.98 8.60 -33.44
N ALA A 469 -10.98 9.03 -32.66
CA ALA A 469 -11.80 10.18 -32.98
C ALA A 469 -10.96 11.45 -33.15
N LYS A 470 -10.07 11.75 -32.19
CA LYS A 470 -9.17 12.92 -32.23
C LYS A 470 -8.20 12.88 -33.42
N LEU A 471 -7.67 11.71 -33.75
CA LEU A 471 -6.76 11.53 -34.88
C LEU A 471 -7.48 11.73 -36.23
N LYS A 472 -8.72 11.26 -36.36
CA LYS A 472 -9.52 11.40 -37.59
C LYS A 472 -10.04 12.83 -37.81
N THR A 473 -10.26 13.60 -36.75
CA THR A 473 -10.68 15.01 -36.84
C THR A 473 -9.50 15.99 -36.95
N GLY A 474 -8.25 15.51 -37.05
CA GLY A 474 -7.06 16.35 -37.16
C GLY A 474 -6.76 17.20 -35.93
N THR A 475 -7.33 16.84 -34.78
CA THR A 475 -7.32 17.67 -33.55
C THR A 475 -6.32 17.18 -32.51
N ALA A 476 -5.39 16.29 -32.88
CA ALA A 476 -4.37 15.79 -31.97
C ALA A 476 -3.21 16.79 -31.83
N ALA A 477 -3.21 17.45 -30.67
CA ALA A 477 -2.12 18.08 -29.91
C ALA A 477 -0.80 18.42 -30.65
N LYS A 478 -0.55 19.73 -30.77
CA LYS A 478 0.80 20.30 -30.68
C LYS A 478 1.39 20.07 -29.30
#